data_AF-A0A530M2H9-F1
#
_entry.id   AF-A0A530M2H9-F1
#
_cell.length_a   1.000
_cell.length_b   1.000
_cell.length_c   1.000
_cell.angle_alpha   90.00
_cell.angle_beta   90.00
_cell.angle_gamma   90.00
#
_symmetry.space_group_name_H-M   'P 1'
#
loop_
_entity.id
_entity.type
_entity.pdbx_description
1 polymer ?
#
loop_
_entity_poly.entity_id
_entity_poly.type
_entity_poly.pdbx_seq_one_letter_code
_entity_poly.pdbx_strand_id
1 'polypeptide(L)'
;MERRARDPDLLDALDAHAGVSFEGEVWRCVREEREPLQGYPSRARWDPGTFDVLYTSLEREGALEEIHFHLSRQPVFPSKIRSVLHRILVRTQR
;
A
#
# COMPACT_ATOMS: atom_id res chain seq x y z
N MET A 1 -8.85 26.11 6.27
CA MET A 1 -9.18 25.15 7.33
C MET A 1 -7.88 24.56 7.84
N GLU A 2 -7.52 24.84 9.09
CA GLU A 2 -6.24 24.42 9.66
C GLU A 2 -6.30 22.91 9.98
N ARG A 3 -5.34 22.12 9.47
CA ARG A 3 -5.34 20.66 9.63
C ARG A 3 -4.98 20.31 11.08
N ARG A 4 -5.97 19.91 11.89
CA ARG A 4 -5.73 19.40 13.25
C ARG A 4 -5.30 17.93 13.19
N ALA A 5 -4.20 17.60 13.85
CA ALA A 5 -3.82 16.20 14.03
C ALA A 5 -4.83 15.50 14.95
N ARG A 6 -5.28 14.28 14.57
CA ARG A 6 -6.32 13.51 15.30
C ARG A 6 -7.60 14.30 15.53
N ASP A 7 -8.11 14.88 14.45
CA ASP A 7 -9.39 15.58 14.45
C ASP A 7 -10.52 14.61 14.90
N PRO A 8 -11.17 14.84 16.06
CA PRO A 8 -12.17 13.92 16.59
C PRO A 8 -13.35 13.74 15.64
N ASP A 9 -13.80 14.81 14.96
CA ASP A 9 -14.95 14.72 14.05
C ASP A 9 -14.62 13.82 12.85
N LEU A 10 -13.37 13.86 12.37
CA LEU A 10 -12.90 12.96 11.31
C LEU A 10 -12.79 11.52 11.79
N LEU A 11 -12.31 11.32 13.02
CA LEU A 11 -12.20 9.98 13.61
C LEU A 11 -13.58 9.35 13.81
N ASP A 12 -14.54 10.11 14.33
CA ASP A 12 -15.93 9.66 14.50
C ASP A 12 -16.58 9.34 13.14
N ALA A 13 -16.32 10.15 12.12
CA ALA A 13 -16.80 9.88 10.76
C ALA A 13 -16.18 8.62 10.14
N LEU A 14 -14.89 8.35 10.40
CA LEU A 14 -14.21 7.13 9.96
C LEU A 14 -14.69 5.89 10.72
N ASP A 15 -14.92 6.01 12.03
CA ASP A 15 -15.42 4.91 12.87
C ASP A 15 -16.89 4.55 12.51
N ALA A 16 -17.70 5.56 12.20
CA ALA A 16 -19.06 5.37 11.72
C ALA A 16 -19.14 4.77 10.30
N HIS A 17 -18.04 4.77 9.53
CA HIS A 17 -18.01 4.22 8.19
C HIS A 17 -18.04 2.69 8.23
N ALA A 18 -19.10 2.07 7.72
CA ALA A 18 -19.33 0.62 7.80
C ALA A 18 -18.32 -0.26 7.05
N GLY A 19 -17.44 0.35 6.25
CA GLY A 19 -16.50 -0.34 5.36
C GLY A 19 -17.22 -0.93 4.15
N VAL A 20 -16.45 -1.30 3.12
CA VAL A 20 -16.98 -1.96 1.92
C VAL A 20 -16.19 -3.24 1.71
N SER A 21 -16.88 -4.36 1.56
CA SER A 21 -16.24 -5.62 1.16
C SER A 21 -15.69 -5.47 -0.26
N PHE A 22 -14.47 -5.97 -0.46
CA PHE A 22 -13.80 -5.96 -1.75
C PHE A 22 -13.46 -7.39 -2.15
N GLU A 23 -13.81 -7.75 -3.37
CA GLU A 23 -13.37 -8.96 -4.03
C GLU A 23 -12.90 -8.61 -5.44
N GLY A 24 -11.65 -8.96 -5.76
CA GLY A 24 -11.09 -8.62 -7.06
C GLY A 24 -9.61 -8.87 -7.17
N GLU A 25 -9.09 -8.66 -8.38
CA GLU A 25 -7.66 -8.73 -8.66
C GLU A 25 -6.99 -7.40 -8.28
N VAL A 26 -5.82 -7.51 -7.67
CA VAL A 26 -4.93 -6.38 -7.38
C VAL A 26 -3.51 -6.70 -7.83
N TRP A 27 -2.72 -5.64 -7.98
CA TRP A 27 -1.33 -5.71 -8.39
C TRP A 27 -0.42 -5.27 -7.25
N ARG A 28 0.59 -6.08 -6.97
CA ARG A 28 1.61 -5.80 -5.95
C ARG A 28 2.99 -5.98 -6.56
N CYS A 29 3.83 -4.97 -6.42
CA CYS A 29 5.23 -5.06 -6.82
C CYS A 29 6.10 -5.19 -5.56
N VAL A 30 6.91 -6.24 -5.49
CA VAL A 30 7.86 -6.47 -4.39
C VAL A 30 9.24 -6.80 -4.96
N ARG A 31 10.27 -6.73 -4.12
CA ARG A 31 11.60 -7.19 -4.52
C ARG A 31 11.59 -8.70 -4.76
N GLU A 32 12.43 -9.17 -5.68
CA GLU A 32 12.52 -10.59 -6.09
C GLU A 32 12.68 -11.56 -4.91
N GLU A 33 13.38 -11.15 -3.84
CA GLU A 33 13.62 -11.95 -2.65
C GLU A 33 12.46 -11.99 -1.63
N ARG A 34 11.35 -11.27 -1.87
CA ARG A 34 10.24 -11.14 -0.91
C ARG A 34 9.04 -12.00 -1.29
N GLU A 35 8.42 -12.59 -0.26
CA GLU A 35 7.13 -13.28 -0.38
C GLU A 35 6.00 -12.26 -0.68
N PRO A 36 5.30 -12.36 -1.82
CA PRO A 36 4.27 -11.40 -2.24
C PRO A 36 3.03 -11.34 -1.38
N LEU A 37 2.80 -12.29 -0.46
CA LEU A 37 1.71 -12.20 0.52
C LEU A 37 2.16 -11.85 1.93
N GLN A 38 3.47 -11.73 2.18
CA GLN A 38 4.00 -11.31 3.46
C GLN A 38 3.74 -9.81 3.67
N GLY A 39 3.02 -9.49 4.75
CA GLY A 39 2.85 -8.12 5.24
C GLY A 39 3.99 -7.69 6.14
N TYR A 40 4.14 -6.38 6.33
CA TYR A 40 5.08 -5.81 7.29
C TYR A 40 4.65 -4.38 7.68
N PRO A 41 5.03 -3.90 8.88
CA PRO A 41 4.77 -2.52 9.31
C PRO A 41 5.74 -1.57 8.60
N SER A 42 5.32 -1.02 7.47
CA SER A 42 6.23 -0.28 6.58
C SER A 42 6.46 1.17 6.99
N ARG A 43 5.65 1.71 7.92
CA ARG A 43 5.58 3.13 8.27
C ARG A 43 5.49 4.02 7.04
N ALA A 44 4.79 3.53 6.02
CA ALA A 44 4.61 4.24 4.76
C ALA A 44 3.41 5.18 4.88
N ARG A 45 2.80 5.52 3.75
CA ARG A 45 1.84 6.63 3.66
C ARG A 45 0.59 6.42 4.54
N TRP A 46 0.12 5.18 4.66
CA TRP A 46 -1.18 4.86 5.27
C TRP A 46 -1.08 4.07 6.58
N ASP A 47 0.09 3.56 6.95
CA ASP A 47 0.23 2.71 8.13
C ASP A 47 1.08 3.38 9.23
N PRO A 48 0.68 3.27 10.51
CA PRO A 48 1.45 3.79 11.63
C PRO A 48 2.67 2.91 11.99
N GLY A 49 2.87 1.79 11.30
CA GLY A 49 3.93 0.82 11.56
C GLY A 49 3.72 -0.03 12.81
N THR A 50 2.47 -0.26 13.23
CA THR A 50 2.13 -1.13 14.37
C THR A 50 1.43 -2.42 13.95
N PHE A 51 1.16 -2.61 12.65
CA PHE A 51 0.54 -3.80 12.09
C PHE A 51 1.03 -4.04 10.67
N ASP A 52 0.87 -5.28 10.21
CA ASP A 52 1.26 -5.71 8.88
C ASP A 52 0.29 -5.19 7.82
N VAL A 53 0.84 -4.65 6.73
CA VAL A 53 0.06 -4.13 5.59
C VAL A 53 0.61 -4.63 4.26
N LEU A 54 -0.29 -4.76 3.28
CA LEU A 54 0.06 -4.93 1.86
C LEU A 54 -0.32 -3.66 1.10
N TYR A 55 0.63 -3.05 0.40
CA TYR A 55 0.35 -1.99 -0.55
C TYR A 55 0.10 -2.61 -1.92
N THR A 56 -1.07 -2.36 -2.49
CA THR A 56 -1.50 -2.90 -3.78
C THR A 56 -2.22 -1.83 -4.59
N SER A 57 -2.34 -2.04 -5.90
CA SER A 57 -3.08 -1.18 -6.83
C SER A 57 -4.16 -2.00 -7.55
N LEU A 58 -5.28 -1.38 -7.88
CA LEU A 58 -6.29 -2.00 -8.77
C LEU A 58 -5.76 -2.11 -10.20
N GLU A 59 -4.87 -1.20 -10.60
CA GLU A 59 -4.26 -1.14 -11.93
C GLU A 59 -2.80 -1.57 -11.89
N ARG A 60 -2.40 -2.34 -12.90
CA ARG A 60 -1.04 -2.85 -13.07
C ARG A 60 -0.01 -1.72 -13.11
N GLU A 61 -0.32 -0.67 -13.87
CA GLU A 61 0.53 0.49 -14.09
C GLU A 61 0.68 1.29 -12.78
N GLY A 62 -0.39 1.43 -11.99
CA GLY A 62 -0.31 2.08 -10.68
C GLY A 62 0.68 1.39 -9.73
N ALA A 63 0.74 0.06 -9.72
CA ALA A 63 1.73 -0.67 -8.90
C ALA A 63 3.17 -0.48 -9.38
N LEU A 64 3.38 -0.29 -10.70
CA LEU A 64 4.70 -0.01 -11.25
C LEU A 64 5.15 1.42 -10.98
N GLU A 65 4.25 2.39 -11.14
CA GLU A 65 4.52 3.81 -10.92
C GLU A 65 4.83 4.13 -9.46
N GLU A 66 4.20 3.45 -8.49
CA GLU A 66 4.57 3.59 -7.07
C GLU A 66 6.03 3.17 -6.82
N ILE A 67 6.48 2.06 -7.41
CA ILE A 67 7.89 1.64 -7.32
C ILE A 67 8.79 2.63 -8.03
N HIS A 68 8.44 3.07 -9.24
CA HIS A 68 9.20 4.06 -9.98
C HIS A 68 9.36 5.36 -9.16
N PHE A 69 8.26 5.87 -8.58
CA PHE A 69 8.26 7.04 -7.70
C PHE A 69 9.20 6.87 -6.50
N HIS A 70 9.22 5.71 -5.85
CA HIS A 70 10.12 5.47 -4.72
C HIS A 70 11.59 5.36 -5.13
N LEU A 71 11.88 4.76 -6.28
CA LEU A 71 13.25 4.62 -6.81
C LEU A 71 13.79 5.94 -7.38
N SER A 72 12.96 6.76 -8.02
CA SER A 72 13.35 8.05 -8.59
C SER A 72 13.70 9.10 -7.53
N ARG A 73 13.28 8.88 -6.28
CA ARG A 73 13.65 9.72 -5.13
C ARG A 73 15.04 9.41 -4.56
N GLN A 74 15.70 8.35 -5.04
CA GLN A 74 17.07 8.05 -4.62
C GLN A 74 18.04 8.98 -5.33
N PRO A 75 19.17 9.38 -4.71
CA PRO A 75 20.16 10.24 -5.35
C PRO A 75 20.68 9.69 -6.69
N VAL A 76 20.68 8.37 -6.85
CA VAL A 76 21.00 7.65 -8.08
C VAL A 76 19.99 6.53 -8.26
N PHE A 77 19.43 6.41 -9.47
CA PHE A 77 18.49 5.35 -9.78
C PHE A 77 19.19 3.97 -9.71
N PRO A 78 18.72 3.03 -8.88
CA PRO A 78 19.39 1.74 -8.72
C PRO A 78 19.16 0.84 -9.93
N SER A 79 20.25 0.38 -10.55
CA SER A 79 20.22 -0.44 -11.77
C SER A 79 20.24 -1.95 -11.53
N LYS A 80 20.49 -2.41 -10.29
CA LYS A 80 20.61 -3.83 -9.94
C LYS A 80 19.43 -4.38 -9.14
N ILE A 81 18.53 -3.52 -8.67
CA ILE A 81 17.35 -3.98 -7.92
C ILE A 81 16.39 -4.66 -8.89
N ARG A 82 15.98 -5.88 -8.55
CA ARG A 82 14.95 -6.62 -9.27
C ARG A 82 13.67 -6.61 -8.46
N SER A 83 12.58 -6.24 -9.12
CA SER A 83 11.25 -6.29 -8.55
C SER A 83 10.36 -7.15 -9.44
N VAL A 84 9.48 -7.90 -8.81
CA VAL A 84 8.51 -8.77 -9.46
C VAL A 84 7.13 -8.20 -9.23
N LEU A 85 6.34 -8.13 -10.31
CA LEU A 85 4.97 -7.68 -10.27
C LEU A 85 4.05 -8.90 -10.20
N HIS A 86 3.26 -8.97 -9.13
CA HIS A 86 2.34 -10.05 -8.85
C HIS A 86 0.90 -9.58 -9.03
N ARG A 87 0.09 -10.45 -9.62
CA ARG A 87 -1.37 -10.32 -9.62
C ARG A 87 -1.93 -11.21 -8.53
N ILE A 88 -2.76 -10.64 -7.65
CA ILE A 88 -3.26 -11.30 -6.45
C ILE A 88 -4.78 -11.19 -6.46
N LEU A 89 -5.47 -12.31 -6.24
CA LEU A 89 -6.91 -12.29 -5.98
C LEU A 89 -7.12 -12.02 -4.49
N VAL A 90 -7.89 -10.98 -4.17
CA VAL A 90 -8.19 -10.58 -2.79
C VAL A 90 -9.69 -10.72 -2.55
N ARG A 91 -10.04 -11.21 -1.36
CA ARG A 91 -11.37 -11.12 -0.78
C ARG A 91 -11.23 -10.62 0.65
N THR A 92 -11.85 -9.49 0.99
CA THR A 92 -11.86 -8.99 2.36
C THR A 92 -13.01 -9.58 3.16
N GLN A 93 -12.76 -9.86 4.43
CA GLN A 93 -13.79 -10.19 5.41
C GLN A 93 -13.98 -8.97 6.32
N ARG A 94 -15.21 -8.78 6.80
CA ARG A 94 -15.50 -7.78 7.83
C ARG A 94 -15.33 -8.41 9.20
#